data_AF-A0A0F2QLF2-F1
#
_entry.id   AF-A0A0F2QLF2-F1
#
_cell.length_a   1.000
_cell.length_b   1.000
_cell.length_c   1.000
_cell.angle_alpha   90.00
_cell.angle_beta   90.00
_cell.angle_gamma   90.00
#
_symmetry.space_group_name_H-M   'P 1'
#
loop_
_entity.id
_entity.type
_entity.pdbx_description
1 polymer ?
#
loop_
_entity_poly.entity_id
_entity_poly.type
_entity_poly.pdbx_seq_one_letter_code
_entity_poly.pdbx_strand_id
1 'polypeptide(L)'
;MRLHLTLATAVFALAGCASTNGAPKAKGAAQFEGDARLGAPVDKVCFASNIDSFGDTTRDTFTVREGKDHYLIEVFGTCSPLQHAMTMRMDATMSCLRKGDHVIVSDSLTGGRGDGFSTQRCMVKEIYDWDPKAKDDADAEENDTDAAADKES
;
A
#
# COMPACT_ATOMS: atom_id res chain seq x y z
N MET A 1 49.68 28.38 -50.35
CA MET A 1 48.79 28.55 -49.19
C MET A 1 48.17 27.19 -48.85
N ARG A 2 47.98 26.95 -47.55
CA ARG A 2 47.75 25.65 -46.88
C ARG A 2 46.46 24.94 -47.30
N LEU A 3 46.44 23.60 -47.32
CA LEU A 3 45.26 22.83 -46.93
C LEU A 3 45.60 21.44 -46.33
N HIS A 4 45.73 21.51 -45.01
CA HIS A 4 45.58 20.54 -43.93
C HIS A 4 45.19 19.07 -44.19
N LEU A 5 46.04 18.21 -43.62
CA LEU A 5 45.84 16.82 -43.20
C LEU A 5 45.02 16.78 -41.89
N THR A 6 43.91 16.05 -41.84
CA THR A 6 43.23 15.65 -40.57
C THR A 6 42.54 14.30 -40.79
N LEU A 7 43.19 13.18 -40.48
CA LEU A 7 43.04 12.40 -39.23
C LEU A 7 41.59 11.94 -38.96
N ALA A 8 41.22 10.79 -39.53
CA ALA A 8 39.96 10.11 -39.22
C ALA A 8 40.01 9.55 -37.80
N THR A 9 39.29 10.18 -36.88
CA THR A 9 39.15 9.77 -35.49
C THR A 9 38.01 8.75 -35.41
N ALA A 10 38.34 7.46 -35.26
CA ALA A 10 37.35 6.43 -35.02
C ALA A 10 36.80 6.57 -33.59
N VAL A 11 35.50 6.88 -33.49
CA VAL A 11 34.76 7.01 -32.23
C VAL A 11 34.59 5.63 -31.62
N PHE A 12 35.27 5.37 -30.49
CA PHE A 12 34.95 4.26 -29.61
C PHE A 12 33.63 4.58 -28.89
N ALA A 13 32.55 3.95 -29.33
CA ALA A 13 31.29 3.94 -28.59
C ALA A 13 31.45 3.03 -27.36
N LEU A 14 31.80 3.62 -26.23
CA LEU A 14 31.68 2.96 -24.94
C LEU A 14 30.18 2.80 -24.66
N ALA A 15 29.68 1.58 -24.80
CA ALA A 15 28.39 1.17 -24.26
C ALA A 15 28.42 1.42 -22.75
N GLY A 16 27.75 2.48 -22.31
CA GLY A 16 27.60 2.79 -20.90
C GLY A 16 26.82 1.68 -20.22
N CYS A 17 27.43 1.03 -19.22
CA CYS A 17 26.71 0.16 -18.30
C CYS A 17 25.54 0.94 -17.70
N ALA A 18 24.33 0.45 -17.94
CA ALA A 18 23.13 0.93 -17.28
C ALA A 18 23.33 0.87 -15.76
N SER A 19 23.61 2.02 -15.15
CA SER A 19 23.45 2.18 -13.71
C SER A 19 21.95 2.13 -13.45
N THR A 20 21.48 0.97 -12.99
CA THR A 20 20.18 0.83 -12.35
C THR A 20 20.24 1.63 -11.03
N ASN A 21 20.07 2.95 -11.13
CA ASN A 21 19.66 3.76 -10.01
C ASN A 21 18.21 3.37 -9.72
N GLY A 22 17.99 2.77 -8.54
CA GLY A 22 16.73 2.16 -8.13
C GLY A 22 15.52 3.02 -8.49
N ALA A 23 14.65 2.45 -9.32
CA ALA A 23 13.35 3.04 -9.62
C ALA A 23 12.62 3.38 -8.30
N PRO A 24 11.95 4.54 -8.21
CA PRO A 24 11.17 4.87 -7.03
C PRO A 24 10.14 3.78 -6.78
N LYS A 25 10.12 3.21 -5.56
CA LYS A 25 9.06 2.28 -5.15
C LYS A 25 7.70 2.98 -5.27
N ALA A 26 6.73 2.28 -5.83
CA ALA A 26 5.34 2.74 -5.86
C ALA A 26 4.86 3.05 -4.42
N LYS A 27 4.03 4.09 -4.30
CA LYS A 27 3.51 4.61 -3.03
C LYS A 27 1.99 4.54 -3.02
N GLY A 28 1.41 4.45 -1.84
CA GLY A 28 -0.04 4.45 -1.68
C GLY A 28 -0.69 3.25 -2.34
N ALA A 29 -1.90 3.41 -2.86
CA ALA A 29 -2.61 2.33 -3.55
C ALA A 29 -1.90 1.83 -4.82
N ALA A 30 -1.04 2.64 -5.45
CA ALA A 30 -0.30 2.25 -6.65
C ALA A 30 0.68 1.09 -6.40
N GLN A 31 1.03 0.80 -5.15
CA GLN A 31 1.84 -0.39 -4.82
C GLN A 31 1.05 -1.71 -4.96
N PHE A 32 -0.28 -1.63 -5.04
CA PHE A 32 -1.20 -2.75 -5.21
C PHE A 32 -1.81 -2.77 -6.63
N GLU A 33 -1.21 -2.07 -7.59
CA GLU A 33 -1.67 -2.10 -8.98
C GLU A 33 -1.56 -3.53 -9.54
N GLY A 34 -2.71 -4.09 -9.94
CA GLY A 34 -2.80 -5.48 -10.41
C GLY A 34 -2.99 -6.53 -9.31
N ASP A 35 -3.07 -6.14 -8.03
CA ASP A 35 -3.41 -7.05 -6.92
C ASP A 35 -4.92 -7.36 -6.95
N ALA A 36 -5.29 -8.64 -7.06
CA ALA A 36 -6.71 -9.05 -7.09
C ALA A 36 -7.51 -8.64 -5.84
N ARG A 37 -6.82 -8.35 -4.73
CA ARG A 37 -7.45 -7.91 -3.48
C ARG A 37 -7.87 -6.44 -3.53
N LEU A 38 -7.27 -5.62 -4.39
CA LEU A 38 -7.60 -4.21 -4.50
C LEU A 38 -8.89 -4.00 -5.31
N GLY A 39 -9.92 -3.47 -4.64
CA GLY A 39 -11.21 -3.16 -5.24
C GLY A 39 -11.37 -1.71 -5.69
N ALA A 40 -12.62 -1.34 -5.93
CA ALA A 40 -13.00 0.00 -6.36
C ALA A 40 -12.83 1.04 -5.22
N PRO A 41 -12.59 2.33 -5.56
CA PRO A 41 -12.61 3.39 -4.56
C PRO A 41 -14.02 3.57 -3.97
N VAL A 42 -14.08 3.86 -2.68
CA VAL A 42 -15.33 4.10 -1.93
C VAL A 42 -15.28 5.44 -1.20
N ASP A 43 -16.43 6.09 -1.04
CA ASP A 43 -16.50 7.45 -0.50
C ASP A 43 -16.21 7.53 1.00
N LYS A 44 -16.59 6.50 1.76
CA LYS A 44 -16.55 6.49 3.23
C LYS A 44 -16.66 5.08 3.80
N VAL A 45 -16.13 4.91 5.00
CA VAL A 45 -16.35 3.73 5.86
C VAL A 45 -16.89 4.21 7.20
N CYS A 46 -17.97 3.62 7.68
CA CYS A 46 -18.62 4.02 8.93
C CYS A 46 -18.40 2.97 10.00
N PHE A 47 -17.81 3.37 11.12
CA PHE A 47 -17.55 2.52 12.27
C PHE A 47 -18.55 2.84 13.38
N ALA A 48 -18.99 1.84 14.13
CA ALA A 48 -19.94 2.08 15.23
C ALA A 48 -19.33 2.91 16.36
N SER A 49 -18.02 2.78 16.63
CA SER A 49 -17.34 3.51 17.70
C SER A 49 -15.84 3.66 17.48
N ASN A 50 -15.15 2.56 17.18
CA ASN A 50 -13.71 2.52 16.92
C ASN A 50 -13.45 1.63 15.70
N ILE A 51 -12.23 1.69 15.16
CA ILE A 51 -11.78 0.74 14.16
C ILE A 51 -11.72 -0.64 14.83
N ASP A 52 -12.53 -1.59 14.36
CA ASP A 52 -12.60 -2.94 14.95
C ASP A 52 -11.27 -3.68 14.87
N SER A 53 -10.58 -3.54 13.73
CA SER A 53 -9.36 -4.25 13.39
C SER A 53 -8.65 -3.50 12.26
N PHE A 54 -7.32 -3.43 12.34
CA PHE A 54 -6.47 -2.91 11.27
C PHE A 54 -5.27 -3.83 11.01
N GLY A 55 -4.70 -3.77 9.81
CA GLY A 55 -3.61 -4.65 9.37
C GLY A 55 -2.90 -4.13 8.12
N ASP A 56 -2.04 -4.97 7.55
CA ASP A 56 -1.30 -4.72 6.29
C ASP A 56 -0.69 -3.32 6.20
N THR A 57 -0.12 -2.87 7.33
CA THR A 57 0.32 -1.49 7.49
C THR A 57 1.64 -1.24 6.76
N THR A 58 1.65 -0.21 5.93
CA THR A 58 2.84 0.34 5.30
C THR A 58 3.10 1.75 5.84
N ARG A 59 3.92 2.55 5.16
CA ARG A 59 4.16 3.95 5.55
C ARG A 59 3.04 4.89 5.12
N ASP A 60 2.22 4.46 4.17
CA ASP A 60 1.21 5.29 3.52
C ASP A 60 -0.11 4.55 3.24
N THR A 61 -0.22 3.28 3.60
CA THR A 61 -1.46 2.49 3.51
C THR A 61 -1.66 1.60 4.74
N PHE A 62 -2.91 1.22 4.98
CA PHE A 62 -3.29 0.21 5.96
C PHE A 62 -4.66 -0.38 5.59
N THR A 63 -4.95 -1.60 6.05
CA THR A 63 -6.26 -2.20 5.90
C THR A 63 -7.08 -2.06 7.19
N VAL A 64 -8.39 -1.97 7.06
CA VAL A 64 -9.35 -1.99 8.17
C VAL A 64 -10.49 -2.96 7.89
N ARG A 65 -11.12 -3.45 8.95
CA ARG A 65 -12.33 -4.25 8.88
C ARG A 65 -13.49 -3.51 9.54
N GLU A 66 -14.66 -3.53 8.90
CA GLU A 66 -15.95 -3.12 9.46
C GLU A 66 -16.94 -4.26 9.28
N GLY A 67 -17.32 -4.91 10.38
CA GLY A 67 -18.11 -6.15 10.30
C GLY A 67 -17.39 -7.23 9.47
N LYS A 68 -17.93 -7.53 8.28
CA LYS A 68 -17.39 -8.51 7.33
C LYS A 68 -16.57 -7.87 6.19
N ASP A 69 -16.74 -6.58 5.98
CA ASP A 69 -16.18 -5.86 4.84
C ASP A 69 -14.78 -5.34 5.22
N HIS A 70 -13.87 -5.34 4.25
CA HIS A 70 -12.49 -4.87 4.45
C HIS A 70 -12.20 -3.74 3.47
N TYR A 71 -11.34 -2.83 3.90
CA TYR A 71 -10.99 -1.64 3.13
C TYR A 71 -9.50 -1.38 3.21
N LEU A 72 -8.90 -0.97 2.09
CA LEU A 72 -7.56 -0.41 2.04
C LEU A 72 -7.68 1.12 2.11
N ILE A 73 -6.97 1.72 3.06
CA ILE A 73 -6.95 3.18 3.23
C ILE A 73 -5.56 3.68 2.89
N GLU A 74 -5.49 4.65 1.97
CA GLU A 74 -4.28 5.40 1.68
C GLU A 74 -4.28 6.72 2.46
N VAL A 75 -3.14 7.10 3.03
CA VAL A 75 -2.92 8.40 3.67
C VAL A 75 -2.06 9.32 2.82
N PHE A 76 -2.18 10.63 3.03
CA PHE A 76 -1.32 11.60 2.37
C PHE A 76 0.12 11.53 2.88
N GLY A 77 1.08 11.41 1.95
CA GLY A 77 2.49 11.43 2.27
C GLY A 77 2.91 10.16 3.00
N THR A 78 3.68 10.30 4.07
CA THR A 78 4.10 9.18 4.93
C THR A 78 3.68 9.46 6.36
N CYS A 79 3.06 8.49 7.00
CA CYS A 79 2.70 8.51 8.41
C CYS A 79 3.70 7.65 9.17
N SER A 80 4.63 8.28 9.91
CA SER A 80 5.79 7.57 10.51
C SER A 80 5.40 6.40 11.41
N PRO A 81 4.44 6.53 12.35
CA PRO A 81 4.07 5.41 13.22
C PRO A 81 3.22 4.36 12.52
N LEU A 82 2.76 4.59 11.28
CA LEU A 82 1.84 3.69 10.60
C LEU A 82 2.42 2.30 10.34
N GLN A 83 3.67 2.24 9.88
CA GLN A 83 4.32 0.98 9.54
C GLN A 83 4.49 0.04 10.75
N HIS A 84 4.48 0.60 11.96
CA HIS A 84 4.64 -0.12 13.22
C HIS A 84 3.48 0.19 14.18
N ALA A 85 2.29 0.48 13.62
CA ALA A 85 1.14 0.90 14.41
C ALA A 85 0.76 -0.18 15.42
N MET A 86 0.73 0.20 16.69
CA MET A 86 0.22 -0.60 17.79
C MET A 86 -1.20 -0.20 18.17
N THR A 87 -1.54 1.08 17.99
CA THR A 87 -2.89 1.59 18.21
C THR A 87 -3.32 2.52 17.07
N MET A 88 -4.61 2.48 16.75
CA MET A 88 -5.21 3.31 15.72
C MET A 88 -6.61 3.71 16.13
N ARG A 89 -6.95 4.98 15.94
CA ARG A 89 -8.30 5.49 16.15
C ARG A 89 -8.68 6.48 15.06
N MET A 90 -9.95 6.51 14.71
CA MET A 90 -10.46 7.55 13.82
C MET A 90 -10.50 8.90 14.56
N ASP A 91 -10.25 9.96 13.81
CA ASP A 91 -10.46 11.34 14.23
C ASP A 91 -11.38 12.01 13.20
N ALA A 92 -12.64 11.57 13.22
CA ALA A 92 -13.70 11.96 12.32
C ALA A 92 -14.94 12.43 13.10
N THR A 93 -15.69 13.37 12.54
CA THR A 93 -16.78 14.06 13.26
C THR A 93 -18.07 13.23 13.40
N MET A 94 -18.31 12.27 12.49
CA MET A 94 -19.61 11.62 12.31
C MET A 94 -19.54 10.08 12.33
N SER A 95 -18.57 9.51 13.06
CA SER A 95 -18.31 8.06 13.11
C SER A 95 -18.02 7.38 11.76
N CYS A 96 -17.86 8.17 10.69
CA CYS A 96 -17.46 7.69 9.37
C CYS A 96 -16.16 8.35 8.96
N LEU A 97 -15.20 7.55 8.52
CA LEU A 97 -13.95 7.98 7.94
C LEU A 97 -14.15 8.24 6.45
N ARG A 98 -13.74 9.42 5.99
CA ARG A 98 -13.79 9.86 4.60
C ARG A 98 -12.44 10.39 4.15
N LYS A 99 -12.31 10.64 2.86
CA LYS A 99 -11.25 11.47 2.31
C LYS A 99 -11.15 12.82 3.04
N GLY A 100 -9.95 13.18 3.47
CA GLY A 100 -9.66 14.40 4.22
C GLY A 100 -9.85 14.30 5.74
N ASP A 101 -10.52 13.26 6.25
CA ASP A 101 -10.52 12.96 7.68
C ASP A 101 -9.15 12.45 8.12
N HIS A 102 -8.97 12.29 9.43
CA HIS A 102 -7.71 11.82 9.97
C HIS A 102 -7.88 10.53 10.77
N VAL A 103 -6.82 9.74 10.77
CA VAL A 103 -6.61 8.66 11.74
C VAL A 103 -5.46 9.05 12.64
N ILE A 104 -5.61 8.78 13.94
CA ILE A 104 -4.56 8.97 14.93
C ILE A 104 -3.94 7.62 15.19
N VAL A 105 -2.65 7.54 14.87
CA VAL A 105 -1.88 6.30 14.85
C VAL A 105 -0.75 6.43 15.85
N SER A 106 -0.52 5.38 16.64
CA SER A 106 0.64 5.30 17.51
C SER A 106 1.32 3.94 17.43
N ASP A 107 2.65 3.97 17.48
CA ASP A 107 3.52 2.79 17.58
C ASP A 107 3.80 2.37 19.04
N SER A 108 3.02 2.89 19.99
CA SER A 108 3.10 2.55 21.42
C SER A 108 1.73 2.16 21.99
N LEU A 109 1.73 1.20 22.93
CA LEU A 109 0.54 0.79 23.69
C LEU A 109 0.26 1.69 24.89
N THR A 110 1.32 2.26 25.48
CA THR A 110 1.18 3.24 26.55
C THR A 110 1.13 4.60 25.85
N GLY A 111 -0.08 5.16 25.72
CA GLY A 111 -0.30 6.50 25.13
C GLY A 111 0.32 7.66 25.92
N GLY A 112 1.42 7.41 26.64
CA GLY A 112 2.08 8.31 27.54
C GLY A 112 3.24 9.00 26.85
N ARG A 113 3.06 10.30 26.55
CA ARG A 113 4.13 11.31 26.38
C ARG A 113 5.36 10.83 25.59
N GLY A 114 5.17 9.97 24.59
CA GLY A 114 6.20 9.69 23.62
C GLY A 114 6.47 10.96 22.83
N ASP A 115 7.67 11.05 22.27
CA ASP A 115 8.04 12.12 21.36
C ASP A 115 6.91 12.39 20.32
N GLY A 116 6.87 13.59 19.74
CA GLY A 116 5.86 13.96 18.74
C GLY A 116 5.87 13.10 17.46
N PHE A 117 6.67 12.05 17.42
CA PHE A 117 6.83 11.11 16.31
C PHE A 117 6.12 9.76 16.56
N SER A 118 6.04 9.32 17.83
CA SER A 118 5.36 8.08 18.26
C SER A 118 3.83 8.09 18.13
N THR A 119 3.22 9.28 18.03
CA THR A 119 1.79 9.45 17.77
C THR A 119 1.60 10.53 16.73
N GLN A 120 0.93 10.20 15.63
CA GLN A 120 0.69 11.15 14.54
C GLN A 120 -0.76 11.13 14.07
N ARG A 121 -1.19 12.28 13.55
CA ARG A 121 -2.49 12.47 12.93
C ARG A 121 -2.30 12.42 11.42
N CYS A 122 -2.82 11.39 10.78
CA CYS A 122 -2.55 11.06 9.37
C CYS A 122 -3.81 11.23 8.55
N MET A 123 -3.74 12.10 7.54
CA MET A 123 -4.90 12.47 6.72
C MET A 123 -5.18 11.39 5.68
N VAL A 124 -6.43 10.95 5.61
CA VAL A 124 -6.90 9.99 4.61
C VAL A 124 -6.92 10.65 3.23
N LYS A 125 -6.28 9.99 2.27
CA LYS A 125 -6.24 10.40 0.88
C LYS A 125 -7.33 9.75 0.06
N GLU A 126 -7.49 8.43 0.19
CA GLU A 126 -8.46 7.65 -0.56
C GLU A 126 -8.76 6.35 0.19
N ILE A 127 -9.94 5.76 -0.07
CA ILE A 127 -10.37 4.51 0.52
C ILE A 127 -10.81 3.59 -0.61
N TYR A 128 -10.42 2.32 -0.55
CA TYR A 128 -10.74 1.29 -1.54
C TYR A 128 -11.36 0.08 -0.86
N ASP A 129 -12.23 -0.62 -1.57
CA ASP A 129 -12.63 -1.98 -1.19
C ASP A 129 -11.39 -2.90 -1.17
N TRP A 130 -11.41 -3.87 -0.25
CA TRP A 130 -10.33 -4.84 -0.10
C TRP A 130 -10.91 -6.25 0.09
N ASP A 131 -10.47 -7.21 -0.72
CA ASP A 131 -10.80 -8.62 -0.53
C ASP A 131 -9.56 -9.39 -0.07
N PRO A 132 -9.39 -9.68 1.24
CA PRO A 132 -8.21 -10.37 1.74
C PRO A 132 -8.08 -11.83 1.24
N LYS A 133 -9.13 -12.39 0.61
CA LYS A 133 -9.16 -13.78 0.14
C LYS A 133 -9.06 -13.90 -1.38
N ALA A 134 -9.08 -12.80 -2.12
CA ALA A 134 -8.87 -12.83 -3.54
C ALA A 134 -7.50 -13.45 -3.85
N LYS A 135 -7.50 -14.45 -4.73
CA LYS A 135 -6.28 -14.99 -5.35
C LYS A 135 -6.24 -14.47 -6.76
N ASP A 136 -5.04 -14.19 -7.26
CA ASP A 136 -4.87 -13.87 -8.66
C ASP A 136 -5.35 -15.08 -9.49
N ASP A 137 -6.06 -14.82 -10.59
CA ASP A 137 -6.69 -15.86 -11.43
C ASP A 137 -5.69 -16.91 -11.96
N ALA A 138 -4.39 -16.67 -11.84
CA ALA A 138 -3.31 -17.63 -12.16
C ALA A 138 -3.26 -18.85 -11.22
N ASP A 139 -3.83 -18.78 -10.01
CA ASP A 139 -3.79 -19.87 -9.02
C ASP A 139 -5.08 -20.70 -8.98
N ALA A 140 -6.11 -20.33 -9.75
CA ALA A 140 -7.41 -21.01 -9.75
C ALA A 140 -7.41 -22.32 -10.58
N GLU A 141 -6.44 -22.53 -11.46
CA GLU A 141 -6.40 -23.68 -12.38
C GLU A 141 -5.69 -24.92 -11.79
N GLU A 142 -5.00 -24.82 -10.65
CA GLU A 142 -4.27 -25.97 -10.08
C GLU A 142 -5.03 -26.74 -8.98
N ASN A 143 -6.12 -26.20 -8.43
CA ASN A 143 -6.81 -26.83 -7.29
C ASN A 143 -8.01 -27.72 -7.66
N ASP A 144 -8.41 -27.78 -8.93
CA ASP A 144 -9.61 -28.54 -9.34
C ASP A 144 -9.31 -29.97 -9.83
N THR A 145 -8.04 -30.41 -9.77
CA THR A 145 -7.64 -31.75 -10.26
C THR A 145 -7.40 -32.79 -9.14
N ASP A 146 -7.30 -32.39 -7.87
CA ASP A 146 -6.94 -33.33 -6.78
C ASP A 146 -8.13 -33.80 -5.91
N ALA A 147 -9.36 -33.35 -6.21
CA ALA A 147 -10.56 -33.74 -5.45
C ALA A 147 -11.37 -34.90 -6.08
N ALA A 148 -10.95 -35.44 -7.23
CA ALA A 148 -11.73 -36.42 -7.99
C ALA A 148 -11.23 -37.88 -7.87
N ALA A 149 -10.17 -38.17 -7.12
CA ALA A 149 -9.53 -39.49 -7.13
C ALA A 149 -9.49 -40.23 -5.79
N ASP A 150 -10.56 -40.21 -4.97
CA ASP A 150 -10.68 -41.14 -3.82
C ASP A 150 -12.15 -41.46 -3.47
N LYS A 151 -12.92 -41.88 -4.47
CA LYS A 151 -14.12 -42.71 -4.28
C LYS A 151 -14.21 -43.68 -5.44
N GLU A 152 -13.57 -44.86 -5.33
CA GLU A 152 -14.16 -46.17 -5.68
C GLU A 152 -13.15 -47.32 -5.46
N SER A 153 -13.46 -48.21 -4.50
CA SER A 153 -13.20 -49.67 -4.43
C SER A 153 -12.74 -50.15 -3.06
#